data_AF-A0A523K720-F1
#
_entry.id   AF-A0A523K720-F1
#
_cell.length_a   1.000
_cell.length_b   1.000
_cell.length_c   1.000
_cell.angle_alpha   90.00
_cell.angle_beta   90.00
_cell.angle_gamma   90.00
#
_symmetry.space_group_name_H-M   'P 1'
#
loop_
_entity.id
_entity.type
_entity.pdbx_description
1 polymer ?
#
loop_
_entity_poly.entity_id
_entity_poly.type
_entity_poly.pdbx_seq_one_letter_code
_entity_poly.pdbx_strand_id
1 'polypeptide(L)' 'MTKKMDKNLIVGLDIGTSKVVAIVGEISSEDDIEIIGLGSS' A
#
# COMPACT_ATOMS: atom_id res chain seq x y z
N MET A 1 -1.37 -4.54 27.88
CA MET A 1 -1.76 -3.69 26.73
C MET A 1 -1.13 -4.30 25.48
N THR A 2 -1.94 -4.80 24.56
CA THR A 2 -1.46 -5.38 23.29
C THR A 2 -0.97 -4.23 22.41
N LYS A 3 0.34 -4.13 22.21
CA LYS A 3 0.97 -3.14 21.34
C LYS A 3 0.52 -3.48 19.91
N LYS A 4 -0.42 -2.73 19.34
CA LYS A 4 -0.70 -2.81 17.89
C LYS A 4 0.62 -2.48 17.21
N MET A 5 1.19 -3.44 16.49
CA MET A 5 2.25 -3.15 15.55
C MET A 5 1.62 -2.29 14.47
N ASP A 6 1.99 -1.01 14.43
CA ASP A 6 1.64 -0.14 13.32
C ASP A 6 2.27 -0.76 12.07
N LYS A 7 1.42 -1.30 11.19
CA LYS A 7 1.87 -1.86 9.91
C LYS A 7 2.38 -0.70 9.07
N ASN A 8 3.62 -0.78 8.61
CA ASN A 8 4.19 0.21 7.71
C ASN A 8 3.56 0.03 6.32
N LEU A 9 2.57 0.84 6.00
CA LEU A 9 1.87 0.81 4.72
C LEU A 9 2.39 1.92 3.81
N ILE A 10 2.56 1.58 2.53
CA ILE A 10 2.85 2.53 1.46
C ILE A 10 1.73 2.46 0.42
N VAL A 11 1.35 3.62 -0.12
CA VAL A 11 0.34 3.71 -1.17
C VAL A 11 0.94 4.40 -2.38
N GLY A 12 0.96 3.70 -3.51
CA GLY A 12 1.24 4.28 -4.81
C GLY A 12 -0.05 4.78 -5.44
N LEU A 13 -0.07 6.03 -5.90
CA LEU A 13 -1.19 6.62 -6.62
C LEU A 13 -0.75 7.00 -8.03
N ASP A 14 -1.37 6.40 -9.03
CA ASP A 14 -1.21 6.75 -10.44
C ASP A 14 -2.45 7.51 -10.93
N ILE A 15 -2.25 8.73 -11.41
CA ILE A 15 -3.31 9.62 -11.87
C ILE A 15 -3.24 9.68 -13.40
N GLY A 16 -3.90 8.71 -14.03
CA GLY A 16 -4.12 8.72 -15.47
C GLY A 16 -5.22 9.70 -15.87
N THR A 17 -5.16 10.19 -17.10
CA THR A 17 -6.20 11.08 -17.65
C THR A 17 -7.56 10.39 -17.81
N SER A 18 -7.56 9.06 -17.96
CA SER A 18 -8.80 8.27 -18.15
C SER A 18 -9.28 7.58 -16.88
N LYS A 19 -8.36 7.25 -15.96
CA LYS A 19 -8.62 6.50 -14.72
C LYS A 19 -7.56 6.81 -13.68
N VAL A 20 -7.94 6.68 -12.42
CA VAL A 20 -7.01 6.76 -11.28
C VAL A 20 -6.82 5.37 -10.71
N VAL A 21 -5.58 4.98 -10.42
CA VAL A 21 -5.23 3.67 -9.87
C VAL A 21 -4.46 3.86 -8.56
N ALA A 22 -4.80 3.08 -7.54
CA ALA A 22 -4.09 3.02 -6.28
C ALA A 22 -3.59 1.59 -6.02
N ILE A 23 -2.35 1.48 -5.54
CA ILE A 23 -1.73 0.23 -5.13
C ILE A 23 -1.31 0.39 -3.67
N VAL A 24 -1.64 -0.59 -2.84
CA VAL A 24 -1.31 -0.61 -1.41
C VAL A 24 -0.29 -1.72 -1.17
N GLY A 25 0.85 -1.35 -0.61
CA GLY A 25 1.89 -2.27 -0.16
C GLY A 25 2.12 -2.20 1.35
N GLU A 26 2.48 -3.32 1.95
CA GLU A 26 3.01 -3.41 3.31
C GLU A 26 4.52 -3.61 3.25
N ILE A 27 5.27 -2.82 4.03
CA ILE A 27 6.72 -2.94 4.14
C ILE A 27 7.02 -3.99 5.21
N SER A 28 7.69 -5.07 4.81
CA SER A 28 8.12 -6.14 5.71
C SER A 28 9.33 -5.72 6.55
N SER A 29 9.72 -6.55 7.51
CA SER A 29 10.94 -6.35 8.30
C SER A 29 12.24 -6.49 7.50
N GLU A 30 12.17 -7.01 6.27
CA GLU A 30 13.31 -7.20 5.37
C GLU A 30 13.41 -6.08 4.32
N ASP A 31 12.68 -4.98 4.52
CA ASP A 31 12.53 -3.84 3.59
C ASP A 31 11.92 -4.19 2.21
N ASP A 32 11.41 -5.42 2.05
CA ASP A 32 10.60 -5.80 0.90
C ASP A 32 9.19 -5.24 0.99
N ILE A 33 8.62 -4.90 -0.17
CA ILE A 33 7.23 -4.42 -0.30
C ILE A 33 6.35 -5.57 -0.78
N GLU A 34 5.37 -5.95 0.04
CA GLU A 34 4.34 -6.92 -0.33
C GLU A 34 3.06 -6.19 -0.77
N ILE A 35 2.56 -6.48 -1.98
CA ILE A 35 1.33 -5.86 -2.48
C ILE A 35 0.11 -6.53 -1.84
N ILE A 36 -0.67 -5.77 -1.08
CA ILE A 36 -1.84 -6.27 -0.35
C ILE A 36 -3.17 -5.75 -0.92
N GLY A 37 -3.14 -4.79 -1.84
CA GLY A 37 -4.36 -4.26 -2.44
C GLY A 37 -4.14 -3.44 -3.71
N LEU A 38 -5.18 -3.41 -4.54
CA LEU A 38 -5.26 -2.59 -5.75
C LEU A 38 -6.67 -2.02 -5.88
N GLY A 39 -6.77 -0.75 -6.27
CA GLY A 39 -8.03 -0.06 -6.52
C GLY A 39 -7.95 0.79 -7.77
N SER A 40 -9.07 0.97 -8.46
CA SER A 40 -9.18 1.85 -9.62
C SER A 40 -10.54 2.50 -9.69
N SER A 41 -10.60 3.75 -10.16
CA SER A 41 -11.84 4.50 -10.43
C SER A 41 -11.94 4.95 -11.88
#